data_AF-A0A820XM32-F1
#
_entry.id   AF-A0A820XM32-F1
#
_cell.length_a   1.000
_cell.length_b   1.000
_cell.length_c   1.000
_cell.angle_alpha   90.00
_cell.angle_beta   90.00
_cell.angle_gamma   90.00
#
_symmetry.space_group_name_H-M   'P 1'
#
loop_
_entity.id
_entity.type
_entity.pdbx_description
1 polymer ?
#
loop_
_entity_poly.entity_id
_entity_poly.type
_entity_poly.pdbx_seq_one_letter_code
_entity_poly.pdbx_strand_id
1 'polypeptide(L)'
;MPTILDTMTYYTPEEGYQTLSNLGDNGRHAYRLTNYAEFVFPVLLFLSLSLSNLAMGKRHQYIVGPFLYMIFEYVENLAEKYVLEIYPNRHDSVMKLACYAGLM
;
A
#
# COMPACT_ATOMS: atom_id res chain seq x y z
N MET A 1 -10.90 -15.40 4.95
CA MET A 1 -10.78 -13.97 5.28
C MET A 1 -11.34 -13.18 4.11
N PRO A 2 -12.01 -12.04 4.33
CA PRO A 2 -12.42 -11.18 3.22
C PRO A 2 -11.17 -10.70 2.44
N THR A 3 -11.28 -10.69 1.11
CA THR A 3 -10.23 -10.16 0.22
C THR A 3 -10.22 -8.63 0.29
N ILE A 4 -9.05 -8.04 0.50
CA ILE A 4 -8.80 -6.59 0.44
C ILE A 4 -7.87 -6.28 -0.75
N LEU A 5 -7.69 -5.01 -1.11
CA LEU A 5 -6.90 -4.66 -2.29
C LEU A 5 -5.44 -5.10 -2.13
N ASP A 6 -4.84 -4.94 -0.94
CA ASP A 6 -3.47 -5.39 -0.62
C ASP A 6 -3.24 -6.90 -0.83
N THR A 7 -4.31 -7.70 -0.79
CA THR A 7 -4.20 -9.16 -0.99
C THR A 7 -4.26 -9.57 -2.45
N MET A 8 -4.55 -8.64 -3.35
CA MET A 8 -4.65 -8.86 -4.79
C MET A 8 -3.35 -8.43 -5.46
N THR A 9 -2.63 -9.38 -6.07
CA THR A 9 -1.39 -9.06 -6.80
C THR A 9 -1.61 -8.07 -7.96
N TYR A 10 -2.77 -8.14 -8.62
CA TYR A 10 -3.14 -7.21 -9.68
C TYR A 10 -4.66 -7.10 -9.75
N TYR A 11 -5.16 -5.90 -10.06
CA TYR A 11 -6.58 -5.65 -10.25
C TYR A 11 -6.86 -4.47 -11.19
N THR A 12 -7.94 -4.59 -11.95
CA THR A 12 -8.55 -3.48 -12.68
C THR A 12 -9.36 -2.58 -11.73
N PRO A 13 -9.68 -1.34 -12.12
CA PRO A 13 -10.54 -0.48 -11.30
C PRO A 13 -11.89 -1.12 -10.96
N GLU A 14 -12.51 -1.80 -11.94
CA GLU A 14 -13.77 -2.52 -11.77
C GLU A 14 -13.66 -3.60 -10.68
N GLU A 15 -12.60 -4.41 -10.72
CA GLU A 15 -12.34 -5.45 -9.72
C GLU A 15 -12.06 -4.83 -8.35
N GLY A 16 -11.28 -3.75 -8.28
CA GLY A 16 -11.00 -3.05 -7.03
C GLY A 16 -12.27 -2.49 -6.38
N TYR A 17 -13.13 -1.83 -7.15
CA TYR A 17 -14.40 -1.31 -6.62
C TYR A 17 -15.38 -2.43 -6.27
N GLN A 18 -15.38 -3.54 -7.01
CA GLN A 18 -16.16 -4.72 -6.65
C GLN A 18 -15.69 -5.31 -5.31
N THR A 19 -14.37 -5.40 -5.09
CA THR A 19 -13.78 -5.83 -3.82
C THR A 19 -14.21 -4.89 -2.69
N LEU A 20 -14.12 -3.57 -2.87
CA LEU A 20 -14.59 -2.61 -1.87
C LEU A 20 -16.09 -2.74 -1.59
N SER A 21 -16.90 -3.01 -2.61
CA SER A 21 -18.34 -3.24 -2.48
C SER A 21 -18.63 -4.49 -1.64
N ASN A 22 -17.93 -5.60 -1.95
CA ASN A 22 -18.08 -6.90 -1.27
C ASN A 22 -17.71 -6.85 0.22
N LEU A 23 -16.82 -5.93 0.64
CA LEU A 23 -16.48 -5.74 2.05
C LEU A 23 -17.64 -5.23 2.91
N GLY A 24 -18.62 -4.54 2.30
CA GLY A 24 -19.64 -3.81 3.05
C GLY A 24 -19.08 -2.67 3.92
N ASP A 25 -19.94 -1.99 4.65
CA ASP A 25 -19.51 -0.81 5.45
C ASP A 25 -18.56 -1.18 6.57
N ASN A 26 -18.85 -2.26 7.30
CA ASN A 26 -18.01 -2.72 8.40
C ASN A 26 -16.63 -3.18 7.92
N GLY A 27 -16.57 -3.89 6.77
CA GLY A 27 -15.31 -4.32 6.18
C GLY A 27 -14.47 -3.14 5.71
N ARG A 28 -15.08 -2.15 5.05
CA ARG A 28 -14.39 -0.92 4.66
C ARG A 28 -13.91 -0.11 5.88
N HIS A 29 -14.67 -0.06 6.97
CA HIS A 29 -14.23 0.61 8.20
C HIS A 29 -13.03 -0.08 8.83
N ALA A 30 -13.06 -1.41 8.94
CA ALA A 30 -11.93 -2.19 9.42
C ALA A 30 -10.70 -2.00 8.52
N TYR A 31 -10.91 -1.97 7.19
CA TYR A 31 -9.83 -1.77 6.23
C TYR A 31 -9.19 -0.37 6.35
N ARG A 32 -9.99 0.69 6.54
CA ARG A 32 -9.43 2.02 6.85
C ARG A 32 -8.54 1.99 8.08
N LEU A 33 -8.93 1.25 9.13
CA LEU A 33 -8.14 1.14 10.35
C LEU A 33 -6.82 0.39 10.11
N THR A 34 -6.84 -0.72 9.37
CA THR A 34 -5.62 -1.49 9.07
C THR A 34 -4.68 -0.72 8.15
N ASN A 35 -5.20 -0.01 7.15
CA ASN A 35 -4.41 0.83 6.25
C ASN A 35 -3.62 1.92 7.00
N TYR A 36 -4.11 2.43 8.14
CA TYR A 36 -3.29 3.32 8.99
C TYR A 36 -2.06 2.63 9.58
N ALA A 37 -2.15 1.35 9.91
CA ALA A 37 -1.02 0.57 10.44
C ALA A 37 0.03 0.28 9.34
N GLU A 38 -0.41 0.14 8.09
CA GLU A 38 0.47 -0.07 6.92
C GLU A 38 1.42 1.12 6.67
N PHE A 39 1.17 2.31 7.22
CA PHE A 39 2.14 3.42 7.12
C PHE A 39 3.40 3.24 8.01
N VAL A 40 3.32 2.43 9.06
CA VAL A 40 4.45 2.26 10.00
C VAL A 40 5.40 1.17 9.52
N PHE A 41 4.87 0.12 8.89
CA PHE A 41 5.63 -1.06 8.51
C PHE A 41 6.76 -0.77 7.49
N PRO A 42 6.54 0.00 6.41
CA PRO A 42 7.58 0.35 5.45
C PRO A 42 8.76 1.09 6.09
N VAL A 43 8.51 1.94 7.09
CA VAL A 43 9.57 2.64 7.83
C VAL A 43 10.42 1.67 8.64
N LEU A 44 9.78 0.73 9.36
CA LEU A 44 10.49 -0.28 10.11
C LEU A 44 11.33 -1.18 9.20
N LEU A 45 10.76 -1.59 8.06
CA LEU A 45 11.47 -2.39 7.07
C LEU A 45 12.66 -1.63 6.48
N PHE A 46 12.45 -0.36 6.07
CA PHE A 46 13.52 0.52 5.59
C PHE A 46 14.67 0.62 6.59
N LEU A 47 14.37 0.88 7.87
CA LEU A 47 15.37 0.96 8.93
C LEU A 47 16.11 -0.37 9.11
N SER A 48 15.38 -1.50 9.13
CA SER A 48 15.99 -2.83 9.33
C SER A 48 16.99 -3.19 8.22
N LEU A 49 16.65 -2.89 6.96
CA LEU A 49 17.48 -3.18 5.80
C LEU A 49 18.62 -2.16 5.66
N SER A 50 18.38 -0.89 5.97
CA SER A 50 19.38 0.17 5.80
C SER A 50 20.40 0.19 6.93
N LEU A 51 19.97 0.09 8.19
CA LEU A 51 20.86 0.12 9.36
C LEU A 51 21.83 -1.07 9.36
N SER A 52 21.37 -2.25 8.96
CA SER A 52 22.21 -3.44 8.83
C SER A 52 23.32 -3.24 7.79
N ASN A 53 22.99 -2.66 6.63
CA ASN A 53 23.98 -2.35 5.60
C ASN A 53 25.00 -1.29 6.06
N LEU A 54 24.56 -0.27 6.80
CA LEU A 54 25.43 0.74 7.39
C LEU A 54 26.36 0.14 8.46
N ALA A 55 25.84 -0.72 9.34
CA ALA A 55 26.64 -1.39 10.37
C ALA A 55 27.73 -2.28 9.77
N MET A 56 27.50 -2.84 8.58
CA MET A 56 28.49 -3.60 7.81
C MET A 56 29.47 -2.73 7.00
N GLY A 57 29.40 -1.39 7.12
CA GLY A 57 30.27 -0.46 6.39
C GLY A 57 30.02 -0.43 4.87
N LYS A 58 28.85 -0.88 4.41
CA LYS A 58 28.52 -0.83 2.98
C LYS A 58 28.27 0.61 2.51
N ARG A 59 28.41 0.83 1.20
CA ARG A 59 28.19 2.15 0.58
C ARG A 59 26.72 2.58 0.71
N HIS A 60 26.47 3.89 0.71
CA HIS A 60 25.12 4.48 0.80
C HIS A 60 24.16 4.01 -0.32
N GLN A 61 24.68 3.54 -1.45
CA GLN A 61 23.89 3.01 -2.57
C GLN A 61 22.95 1.87 -2.16
N TYR A 62 23.29 1.10 -1.12
CA TYR A 62 22.45 0.02 -0.59
C TYR A 62 21.20 0.50 0.17
N ILE A 63 21.07 1.81 0.40
CA ILE A 63 19.89 2.45 1.02
C ILE A 63 18.84 2.79 -0.04
N VAL A 64 19.25 2.98 -1.29
CA VAL A 64 18.37 3.45 -2.38
C VAL A 64 17.23 2.47 -2.64
N GLY A 65 17.51 1.17 -2.68
CA GLY A 65 16.49 0.14 -2.89
C GLY A 65 15.41 0.15 -1.81
N PRO A 66 15.77 -0.05 -0.52
CA PRO A 66 14.81 0.03 0.59
C PRO A 66 14.07 1.38 0.67
N PHE A 67 14.72 2.49 0.32
CA PHE A 67 14.09 3.80 0.29
C PHE A 67 13.03 3.92 -0.81
N LEU A 68 13.34 3.47 -2.03
CA LEU A 68 12.38 3.47 -3.14
C LEU A 68 11.19 2.54 -2.83
N TYR A 69 11.46 1.35 -2.28
CA TYR A 69 10.41 0.44 -1.83
C TYR A 69 9.46 1.12 -0.83
N MET A 70 10.03 1.77 0.21
CA MET A 70 9.23 2.54 1.16
C MET A 70 8.39 3.63 0.47
N ILE A 71 8.91 4.32 -0.55
CA ILE A 71 8.13 5.31 -1.29
C ILE A 71 6.93 4.65 -2.00
N PHE A 72 7.14 3.51 -2.69
CA PHE A 72 6.06 2.82 -3.41
C PHE A 72 4.95 2.35 -2.47
N GLU A 73 5.32 1.76 -1.33
CA GLU A 73 4.37 1.37 -0.27
C GLU A 73 3.57 2.56 0.24
N TYR A 74 4.19 3.74 0.42
CA TYR A 74 3.47 4.94 0.82
C TYR A 74 2.52 5.44 -0.27
N VAL A 75 2.92 5.36 -1.54
CA VAL A 75 2.07 5.76 -2.67
C VAL A 75 0.85 4.85 -2.78
N GLU A 76 1.04 3.54 -2.65
CA GLU A 76 -0.04 2.55 -2.61
C GLU A 76 -1.00 2.85 -1.46
N ASN A 77 -0.48 2.91 -0.23
CA ASN A 77 -1.28 3.14 0.97
C ASN A 77 -2.09 4.45 0.90
N LEU A 78 -1.50 5.52 0.36
CA LEU A 78 -2.21 6.79 0.15
C LEU A 78 -3.31 6.67 -0.91
N ALA A 79 -3.05 5.96 -2.02
CA ALA A 79 -4.02 5.75 -3.07
C ALA A 79 -5.21 4.92 -2.58
N GLU A 80 -4.95 3.84 -1.86
CA GLU A 80 -5.99 3.00 -1.24
C GLU A 80 -6.81 3.78 -0.22
N LYS A 81 -6.15 4.50 0.69
CA LYS A 81 -6.80 5.35 1.67
C LYS A 81 -7.75 6.34 0.99
N TYR A 82 -7.26 7.02 -0.04
CA TYR A 82 -8.06 7.98 -0.79
C TYR A 82 -9.31 7.31 -1.39
N VAL A 83 -9.14 6.17 -2.08
CA VAL A 83 -10.25 5.43 -2.68
C VAL A 83 -11.25 4.96 -1.61
N LEU A 84 -10.79 4.49 -0.46
CA LEU A 84 -11.62 4.09 0.67
C LEU A 84 -12.41 5.25 1.29
N GLU A 85 -11.86 6.46 1.28
CA GLU A 85 -12.53 7.66 1.79
C GLU A 85 -13.57 8.22 0.82
N ILE A 86 -13.31 8.17 -0.50
CA ILE A 86 -14.25 8.69 -1.50
C ILE A 86 -15.36 7.70 -1.86
N TYR A 87 -15.18 6.40 -1.59
CA TYR A 87 -16.18 5.36 -1.89
C TYR A 87 -17.55 5.71 -1.29
N PRO A 88 -18.67 5.62 -2.05
CA PRO A 88 -18.83 4.93 -3.34
C PRO A 88 -18.48 5.77 -4.59
N ASN A 89 -17.99 7.00 -4.44
CA ASN A 89 -17.50 7.75 -5.60
C ASN A 89 -16.27 7.05 -6.20
N ARG A 90 -16.13 7.14 -7.52
CA ARG A 90 -15.07 6.48 -8.27
C ARG A 90 -14.05 7.48 -8.80
N HIS A 91 -12.78 7.09 -8.74
CA HIS A 91 -11.66 7.76 -9.36
C HIS A 91 -10.67 6.70 -9.90
N ASP A 92 -10.97 6.15 -11.07
CA ASP A 92 -10.28 4.98 -11.62
C ASP A 92 -8.76 5.17 -11.77
N SER A 93 -8.28 6.39 -12.04
CA SER A 93 -6.84 6.65 -12.11
C SER A 93 -6.12 6.42 -10.77
N VAL A 94 -6.77 6.70 -9.63
CA VAL A 94 -6.18 6.46 -8.30
C VAL A 94 -6.25 4.98 -7.95
N MET A 95 -7.33 4.29 -8.34
CA MET A 95 -7.41 2.83 -8.19
C MET A 95 -6.31 2.11 -8.99
N LYS A 96 -6.01 2.57 -10.21
CA LYS A 96 -4.86 2.05 -10.98
C LYS A 96 -3.53 2.35 -10.28
N LEU A 97 -3.38 3.55 -9.71
CA LEU A 97 -2.17 3.91 -8.98
C LEU A 97 -1.95 2.98 -7.79
N ALA A 98 -3.00 2.68 -7.02
CA ALA A 98 -2.93 1.71 -5.92
C ALA A 98 -2.42 0.36 -6.43
N CYS A 99 -3.03 -0.20 -7.49
CA CYS A 99 -2.60 -1.48 -8.06
C CYS A 99 -1.14 -1.48 -8.54
N TYR A 100 -0.69 -0.44 -9.25
CA TYR A 100 0.67 -0.43 -9.81
C TYR A 100 1.74 -0.12 -8.77
N ALA A 101 1.41 0.67 -7.76
CA ALA A 101 2.34 0.97 -6.67
C ALA A 101 2.64 -0.30 -5.84
N GLY A 102 1.66 -1.16 -5.60
CA GLY A 102 1.84 -2.43 -4.89
C GLY A 102 2.58 -3.53 -5.65
N LEU A 103 2.90 -3.31 -6.92
CA LEU A 103 3.67 -4.25 -7.73
C LEU A 103 5.20 -4.02 -7.69
N MET A 104 5.65 -2.92 -7.07
CA MET A 104 7.04 -2.42 -7.15
C MET A 104 7.83 -2.70 -5.88
#